data_AF-A0A847XL41-F1
#
_entry.id   AF-A0A847XL41-F1
#
_cell.length_a   1.000
_cell.length_b   1.000
_cell.length_c   1.000
_cell.angle_alpha   90.00
_cell.angle_beta   90.00
_cell.angle_gamma   90.00
#
_symmetry.space_group_name_H-M   'P 1'
#
loop_
_entity.id
_entity.type
_entity.pdbx_description
1 polymer ?
#
loop_
_entity_poly.entity_id
_entity_poly.type
_entity_poly.pdbx_seq_one_letter_code
_entity_poly.pdbx_strand_id
1 'polypeptide(L)'
;MRVFKLFLILLIFCLIPFSREAVLEEDIFKKVRIYNGHPSSEPLFLLKETKLLSKSNGVVYKLTEDAIVPGMEDGALGYVDVPVQVIRDGKGETIITIPGLNSTDYFETTWGEVIDENKKEDSKKETNVNGIISKDTIWELKNSPYIVTGNIFVLENVTLLIEQGVEVVFNKDYVFLIEGEVKIVGEKKGLVRLKID
;
A
#
# COMPACT_ATOMS: atom_id res chain seq x y z
N MET A 1 86.35 -13.14 4.54
CA MET A 1 86.04 -11.73 4.87
C MET A 1 84.91 -11.29 3.94
N ARG A 2 83.64 -11.46 4.35
CA ARG A 2 82.71 -10.39 4.84
C ARG A 2 82.53 -9.24 3.81
N VAL A 3 81.52 -9.28 2.93
CA VAL A 3 80.08 -8.82 3.04
C VAL A 3 79.89 -7.33 2.75
N PHE A 4 79.00 -6.99 1.78
CA PHE A 4 77.89 -5.98 1.76
C PHE A 4 77.70 -5.43 0.31
N LYS A 5 76.71 -5.82 -0.53
CA LYS A 5 75.21 -5.78 -0.54
C LYS A 5 74.63 -4.48 -1.14
N LEU A 6 73.89 -4.57 -2.27
CA LEU A 6 72.63 -3.83 -2.62
C LEU A 6 72.21 -4.20 -4.08
N PHE A 7 71.25 -5.11 -4.33
CA PHE A 7 69.79 -4.94 -4.53
C PHE A 7 69.34 -4.16 -5.78
N LEU A 8 68.73 -4.86 -6.75
CA LEU A 8 67.56 -4.34 -7.49
C LEU A 8 66.68 -5.47 -8.10
N ILE A 9 65.65 -5.80 -7.33
CA ILE A 9 64.26 -6.22 -7.61
C ILE A 9 63.92 -6.69 -9.05
N LEU A 10 63.58 -7.98 -9.14
CA LEU A 10 62.91 -8.64 -10.26
C LEU A 10 61.39 -8.41 -10.13
N LEU A 11 60.78 -7.68 -11.06
CA LEU A 11 59.32 -7.51 -11.15
C LEU A 11 58.69 -8.80 -11.69
N ILE A 12 58.08 -9.57 -10.79
CA ILE A 12 57.24 -10.72 -11.14
C ILE A 12 55.89 -10.16 -11.62
N PHE A 13 55.60 -10.35 -12.92
CA PHE A 13 54.25 -10.19 -13.47
C PHE A 13 53.35 -11.27 -12.87
N CYS A 14 52.64 -10.93 -11.79
CA CYS A 14 51.57 -11.76 -11.26
C CYS A 14 50.30 -11.46 -12.07
N LEU A 15 49.95 -12.40 -12.96
CA LEU A 15 48.63 -12.50 -13.58
C LEU A 15 47.61 -12.77 -12.47
N ILE A 16 47.02 -11.71 -11.92
CA ILE A 16 45.85 -11.85 -11.05
C ILE A 16 44.67 -12.14 -12.00
N PRO A 17 44.00 -13.30 -11.89
CA PRO A 17 42.74 -13.49 -12.59
C PRO A 17 41.75 -12.48 -11.99
N PHE A 18 41.17 -11.66 -12.86
CA PHE A 18 40.05 -10.77 -12.55
C PHE A 18 38.91 -11.64 -12.02
N SER A 19 38.89 -11.85 -10.71
CA SER A 19 37.76 -12.44 -10.01
C SER A 19 36.61 -11.47 -10.20
N ARG A 20 35.68 -11.85 -11.08
CA ARG A 20 34.37 -11.22 -11.21
C ARG A 20 33.80 -11.12 -9.79
N GLU A 21 33.85 -9.93 -9.19
CA GLU A 21 33.10 -9.61 -7.98
C GLU A 21 31.68 -10.13 -8.22
N ALA A 22 31.31 -11.18 -7.50
CA ALA A 22 29.91 -11.51 -7.33
C ALA A 22 29.33 -10.32 -6.57
N VAL A 23 28.73 -9.39 -7.31
CA VAL A 23 27.77 -8.44 -6.75
C VAL A 23 26.76 -9.33 -6.06
N LEU A 24 26.84 -9.40 -4.74
CA LEU A 24 25.76 -9.91 -3.92
C LEU A 24 24.58 -9.00 -4.29
N GLU A 25 23.64 -9.52 -5.09
CA GLU A 25 22.28 -8.97 -5.09
C GLU A 25 21.89 -9.01 -3.61
N GLU A 26 21.97 -7.87 -2.94
CA GLU A 26 21.33 -7.74 -1.64
C GLU A 26 19.90 -8.17 -1.88
N ASP A 27 19.52 -9.33 -1.33
CA ASP A 27 18.13 -9.73 -1.29
C ASP A 27 17.43 -8.59 -0.56
N ILE A 28 16.79 -7.71 -1.32
CA ILE A 28 16.09 -6.55 -0.75
C ILE A 28 14.84 -7.13 -0.11
N PHE A 29 14.98 -7.57 1.14
CA PHE A 29 13.89 -7.97 1.98
C PHE A 29 13.12 -6.70 2.33
N LYS A 30 11.92 -6.57 1.76
CA LYS A 30 10.96 -5.53 2.14
C LYS A 30 9.88 -6.16 2.99
N LYS A 31 9.16 -5.35 3.75
CA LYS A 31 7.88 -5.77 4.33
C LYS A 31 6.76 -5.21 3.47
N VAL A 32 5.72 -6.00 3.29
CA VAL A 32 4.47 -5.56 2.67
C VAL A 32 3.37 -5.76 3.70
N ARG A 33 2.67 -4.70 4.05
CA ARG A 33 1.42 -4.82 4.80
C ARG A 33 0.34 -5.28 3.85
N ILE A 34 -0.30 -6.40 4.12
CA ILE A 34 -1.39 -6.97 3.32
C ILE A 34 -2.69 -6.80 4.09
N TYR A 35 -3.71 -6.22 3.46
CA TYR A 35 -5.04 -6.02 4.07
C TYR A 35 -6.05 -7.05 3.55
N ASN A 36 -7.05 -7.39 4.35
CA ASN A 36 -8.19 -8.21 3.92
C ASN A 36 -9.50 -7.45 4.11
N GLY A 37 -10.06 -6.98 3.00
CA GLY A 37 -11.34 -6.28 2.93
C GLY A 37 -12.53 -7.17 2.57
N HIS A 38 -12.41 -8.50 2.69
CA HIS A 38 -13.51 -9.38 2.37
C HIS A 38 -14.63 -9.30 3.42
N PRO A 39 -15.91 -9.14 3.03
CA PRO A 39 -17.01 -8.94 3.97
C PRO A 39 -17.41 -10.21 4.75
N SER A 40 -16.88 -11.39 4.43
CA SER A 40 -17.19 -12.62 5.19
C SER A 40 -16.51 -12.72 6.55
N SER A 41 -15.62 -11.79 6.89
CA SER A 41 -14.75 -11.88 8.09
C SER A 41 -13.83 -13.10 8.12
N GLU A 42 -13.76 -13.89 7.04
CA GLU A 42 -12.88 -15.05 6.97
C GLU A 42 -11.42 -14.65 6.73
N PRO A 43 -10.47 -15.32 7.40
CA PRO A 43 -9.05 -15.08 7.18
C PRO A 43 -8.61 -15.56 5.79
N LEU A 44 -7.66 -14.83 5.20
CA LEU A 44 -7.01 -15.19 3.95
C LEU A 44 -5.66 -15.86 4.25
N PHE A 45 -5.48 -17.08 3.76
CA PHE A 45 -4.24 -17.84 3.89
C PHE A 45 -3.38 -17.64 2.64
N LEU A 46 -2.14 -17.19 2.84
CA LEU A 46 -1.14 -17.03 1.79
C LEU A 46 0.02 -17.98 2.07
N LEU A 47 0.44 -18.71 1.04
CA LEU A 47 1.58 -19.61 1.15
C LEU A 47 2.89 -18.87 0.85
N LYS A 48 4.00 -19.38 1.38
CA LYS A 48 5.34 -19.00 0.95
C LYS A 48 5.46 -19.08 -0.58
N GLU A 49 6.28 -18.20 -1.16
CA GLU A 49 6.43 -18.00 -2.60
C GLU A 49 5.20 -17.41 -3.32
N THR A 50 4.11 -17.09 -2.60
CA THR A 50 2.99 -16.34 -3.18
C THR A 50 3.53 -15.06 -3.79
N LYS A 51 3.21 -14.87 -5.07
CA LYS A 51 3.62 -13.68 -5.82
C LYS A 51 2.61 -12.59 -5.58
N LEU A 52 3.11 -11.38 -5.40
CA LEU A 52 2.32 -10.17 -5.35
C LEU A 52 2.78 -9.25 -6.47
N LEU A 53 1.85 -8.87 -7.34
CA LEU A 53 2.10 -8.00 -8.48
C LEU A 53 1.70 -6.56 -8.15
N SER A 54 2.67 -5.68 -8.19
CA SER A 54 2.46 -4.24 -8.28
C SER A 54 1.70 -3.88 -9.55
N LYS A 55 0.56 -3.20 -9.41
CA LYS A 55 -0.16 -2.64 -10.57
C LYS A 55 0.37 -1.28 -11.02
N SER A 56 1.15 -0.57 -10.20
CA SER A 56 1.65 0.78 -10.53
C SER A 56 2.96 0.76 -11.31
N ASN A 57 3.86 -0.17 -10.99
CA ASN A 57 5.22 -0.23 -11.57
C ASN A 57 5.62 -1.62 -12.08
N GLY A 58 4.72 -2.61 -12.01
CA GLY A 58 4.96 -3.96 -12.54
C GLY A 58 5.97 -4.80 -11.76
N VAL A 59 6.44 -4.29 -10.61
CA VAL A 59 7.27 -5.04 -9.66
C VAL A 59 6.52 -6.28 -9.17
N VAL A 60 7.25 -7.39 -9.05
CA VAL A 60 6.73 -8.63 -8.45
C VAL A 60 7.44 -8.85 -7.13
N TYR A 61 6.67 -8.86 -6.05
CA TYR A 61 7.11 -9.28 -4.73
C TYR A 61 6.79 -10.75 -4.54
N LYS A 62 7.55 -11.42 -3.69
CA LYS A 62 7.36 -12.84 -3.39
C LYS A 62 7.46 -13.06 -1.90
N LEU A 63 6.43 -13.64 -1.30
CA LEU A 63 6.43 -13.96 0.12
C LEU A 63 7.58 -14.92 0.46
N THR A 64 8.26 -14.66 1.58
CA THR A 64 9.34 -15.53 2.07
C THR A 64 8.88 -16.55 3.11
N GLU A 65 7.66 -16.39 3.61
CA GLU A 65 7.00 -17.27 4.58
C GLU A 65 5.48 -17.34 4.34
N ASP A 66 4.82 -18.30 4.99
CA ASP A 66 3.36 -18.39 5.02
C ASP A 66 2.78 -17.24 5.84
N ALA A 67 1.60 -16.73 5.46
CA ALA A 67 0.94 -15.64 6.16
C ALA A 67 -0.56 -15.86 6.26
N ILE A 68 -1.15 -15.38 7.36
CA ILE A 68 -2.59 -15.36 7.58
C ILE A 68 -2.99 -13.88 7.68
N VAL A 69 -3.80 -13.42 6.74
CA VAL A 69 -4.38 -12.07 6.78
C VAL A 69 -5.74 -12.19 7.47
N PRO A 70 -5.90 -11.66 8.69
CA PRO A 70 -7.17 -11.74 9.41
C PRO A 70 -8.31 -11.14 8.57
N GLY A 71 -9.53 -11.64 8.72
CA GLY A 71 -10.70 -11.00 8.12
C GLY A 71 -11.07 -9.70 8.83
N MET A 72 -12.21 -9.12 8.44
CA MET A 72 -12.77 -7.94 9.09
C MET A 72 -13.31 -8.30 10.49
N GLU A 73 -12.90 -7.58 11.53
CA GLU A 73 -13.36 -7.73 12.92
C GLU A 73 -13.86 -6.37 13.41
N ASP A 74 -15.09 -6.30 13.93
CA ASP A 74 -15.73 -5.08 14.45
C ASP A 74 -15.63 -3.84 13.54
N GLY A 75 -15.73 -4.02 12.22
CA GLY A 75 -15.63 -2.91 11.27
C GLY A 75 -14.19 -2.54 10.85
N ALA A 76 -13.18 -3.06 11.55
CA ALA A 76 -11.77 -2.85 11.23
C ALA A 76 -11.27 -3.90 10.23
N LEU A 77 -10.45 -3.48 9.27
CA LEU A 77 -9.80 -4.41 8.36
C LEU A 77 -8.68 -5.17 9.07
N GLY A 78 -8.69 -6.50 8.94
CA GLY A 78 -7.54 -7.31 9.28
C GLY A 78 -6.36 -7.03 8.34
N TYR A 79 -5.16 -7.02 8.91
CA TYR A 79 -3.92 -6.87 8.16
C TYR A 79 -2.78 -7.72 8.75
N VAL A 80 -1.76 -7.97 7.94
CA VAL A 80 -0.52 -8.62 8.36
C VAL A 80 0.67 -8.04 7.60
N ASP A 81 1.79 -7.83 8.29
CA ASP A 81 3.04 -7.38 7.69
C ASP A 81 3.86 -8.61 7.30
N VAL A 82 4.01 -8.84 5.99
CA VAL A 82 4.72 -10.03 5.47
C VAL A 82 6.09 -9.65 4.92
N PRO A 83 7.13 -10.44 5.21
CA PRO A 83 8.41 -10.29 4.55
C PRO A 83 8.32 -10.78 3.09
N VAL A 84 8.89 -9.97 2.18
CA VAL A 84 8.91 -10.26 0.75
C VAL A 84 10.28 -10.06 0.14
N GLN A 85 10.59 -10.88 -0.85
CA GLN A 85 11.71 -10.70 -1.76
C GLN A 85 11.24 -9.96 -3.02
N VAL A 86 12.00 -8.96 -3.48
CA VAL A 86 11.74 -8.22 -4.72
C VAL A 86 12.31 -9.00 -5.91
N ILE A 87 11.46 -9.44 -6.84
CA ILE A 87 11.92 -10.16 -8.06
C ILE A 87 12.32 -9.17 -9.18
N ARG A 88 11.82 -7.92 -9.15
CA ARG A 88 12.18 -6.85 -10.09
C ARG A 88 12.13 -5.50 -9.37
N ASP A 89 13.16 -4.69 -9.44
CA ASP A 89 13.15 -3.38 -8.77
C ASP A 89 12.48 -2.30 -9.63
N GLY A 90 11.67 -1.46 -8.97
CA GLY A 90 10.95 -0.35 -9.55
C GLY A 90 10.66 0.67 -8.45
N LYS A 91 10.87 1.96 -8.75
CA LYS A 91 10.58 3.06 -7.82
C LYS A 91 9.08 3.33 -7.75
N GLY A 92 8.57 3.60 -6.55
CA GLY A 92 7.24 4.21 -6.33
C GLY A 92 6.34 3.47 -5.35
N GLU A 93 5.45 4.24 -4.72
CA GLU A 93 4.32 3.73 -3.95
C GLU A 93 3.43 2.86 -4.82
N THR A 94 2.94 1.76 -4.26
CA THR A 94 2.43 0.67 -5.07
C THR A 94 1.24 0.00 -4.43
N ILE A 95 0.13 -0.02 -5.16
CA ILE A 95 -0.97 -0.95 -4.91
C ILE A 95 -0.53 -2.32 -5.43
N ILE A 96 -0.33 -3.24 -4.49
CA ILE A 96 0.02 -4.63 -4.78
C ILE A 96 -1.25 -5.47 -4.93
N THR A 97 -1.25 -6.42 -5.86
CA THR A 97 -2.32 -7.40 -6.06
C THR A 97 -1.80 -8.81 -5.99
N ILE A 98 -2.63 -9.76 -5.56
CA ILE A 98 -2.26 -11.17 -5.45
C ILE A 98 -2.77 -11.91 -6.70
N PRO A 99 -1.92 -12.17 -7.72
CA PRO A 99 -2.30 -12.98 -8.88
C PRO A 99 -2.79 -14.38 -8.45
N GLY A 100 -3.88 -14.85 -9.05
CA GLY A 100 -4.44 -16.18 -8.80
C GLY A 100 -5.62 -16.24 -7.82
N LEU A 101 -6.03 -15.11 -7.22
CA LEU A 101 -7.25 -15.05 -6.40
C LEU A 101 -8.56 -15.07 -7.22
N ASN A 102 -8.48 -15.07 -8.56
CA ASN A 102 -9.60 -14.99 -9.52
C ASN A 102 -10.61 -16.17 -9.45
N SER A 103 -10.42 -17.15 -8.56
CA SER A 103 -11.33 -18.29 -8.37
C SER A 103 -11.95 -18.33 -6.96
N THR A 104 -11.89 -17.22 -6.23
CA THR A 104 -12.50 -17.09 -4.91
C THR A 104 -13.47 -15.92 -4.97
N ASP A 105 -14.53 -15.94 -4.17
CA ASP A 105 -15.49 -14.83 -4.05
C ASP A 105 -14.83 -13.53 -3.48
N TYR A 106 -13.50 -13.55 -3.26
CA TYR A 106 -12.68 -12.42 -2.84
C TYR A 106 -12.48 -11.44 -4.00
N PHE A 107 -13.33 -10.42 -4.04
CA PHE A 107 -13.31 -9.31 -4.99
C PHE A 107 -12.03 -8.44 -4.93
N GLU A 108 -10.84 -8.91 -5.30
CA GLU A 108 -9.61 -8.07 -5.28
C GLU A 108 -9.36 -7.32 -3.95
N THR A 109 -9.98 -7.71 -2.83
CA THR A 109 -10.03 -6.94 -1.57
C THR A 109 -8.77 -7.07 -0.72
N THR A 110 -7.65 -7.38 -1.35
CA THR A 110 -6.35 -7.44 -0.71
C THR A 110 -5.37 -6.58 -1.49
N TRP A 111 -5.27 -5.31 -1.09
CA TRP A 111 -4.15 -4.46 -1.44
C TRP A 111 -3.07 -4.62 -0.38
N GLY A 112 -1.82 -4.46 -0.83
CA GLY A 112 -0.70 -4.33 0.08
C GLY A 112 0.08 -3.05 -0.15
N GLU A 113 0.62 -2.49 0.92
CA GLU A 113 1.56 -1.37 0.90
C GLU A 113 2.95 -1.87 1.25
N VAL A 114 3.96 -1.49 0.46
CA VAL A 114 5.36 -1.72 0.81
C VAL A 114 5.71 -0.80 1.97
N ILE A 115 6.05 -1.38 3.12
CA ILE A 115 6.59 -0.65 4.25
C ILE A 115 8.06 -0.37 3.94
N ASP A 116 8.36 0.89 3.67
CA ASP A 116 9.73 1.39 3.67
C ASP A 116 9.99 2.01 5.05
N GLU A 117 10.84 1.35 5.86
CA GLU A 117 11.18 1.78 7.21
C GLU A 117 11.86 3.18 7.22
N ASN A 118 12.26 3.72 6.06
CA ASN A 118 12.83 5.06 5.89
C ASN A 118 11.88 6.09 5.24
N LYS A 119 10.62 5.72 4.95
CA LYS A 119 9.64 6.62 4.31
C LYS A 119 9.18 7.67 5.31
N LYS A 120 9.46 8.95 5.02
CA LYS A 120 8.83 10.08 5.71
C LYS A 120 7.32 10.01 5.46
N GLU A 121 6.54 9.79 6.51
CA GLU A 121 5.08 9.92 6.46
C GLU A 121 4.72 11.32 5.95
N ASP A 122 4.14 11.41 4.74
CA ASP A 122 3.33 12.57 4.40
C ASP A 122 2.14 12.56 5.36
N SER A 123 2.10 13.53 6.27
CA SER A 123 1.02 13.66 7.25
C SER A 123 -0.32 13.68 6.51
N LYS A 124 -1.08 12.58 6.57
CA LYS A 124 -2.43 12.47 6.01
C LYS A 124 -3.28 13.55 6.65
N LYS A 125 -3.51 14.65 5.95
CA LYS A 125 -4.25 15.79 6.48
C LYS A 125 -5.74 15.46 6.41
N GLU A 126 -6.33 15.17 7.56
CA GLU A 126 -7.77 14.99 7.70
C GLU A 126 -8.54 16.28 7.36
N THR A 127 -9.72 16.10 6.77
CA THR A 127 -10.61 17.21 6.41
C THR A 127 -11.89 17.12 7.22
N ASN A 128 -12.02 17.98 8.22
CA ASN A 128 -13.26 18.07 8.99
C ASN A 128 -14.37 18.72 8.17
N VAL A 129 -15.53 18.06 8.11
CA VAL A 129 -16.72 18.51 7.37
C VAL A 129 -17.97 18.50 8.26
N ASN A 130 -18.84 19.49 8.07
CA ASN A 130 -20.16 19.63 8.68
C ASN A 130 -20.97 20.71 7.96
N GLY A 131 -22.25 20.85 8.29
CA GLY A 131 -23.08 21.97 7.86
C GLY A 131 -23.72 21.79 6.48
N ILE A 132 -24.03 22.91 5.83
CA ILE A 132 -24.81 22.93 4.59
C ILE A 132 -23.89 22.92 3.38
N ILE A 133 -24.11 22.00 2.45
CA ILE A 133 -23.52 21.97 1.12
C ILE A 133 -24.51 22.65 0.17
N SER A 134 -24.24 23.92 -0.13
CA SER A 134 -25.13 24.80 -0.90
C SER A 134 -24.72 25.01 -2.37
N LYS A 135 -23.66 24.35 -2.82
CA LYS A 135 -23.17 24.35 -4.20
C LYS A 135 -22.48 23.04 -4.50
N ASP A 136 -22.37 22.72 -5.78
CA ASP A 136 -21.69 21.51 -6.24
C ASP A 136 -20.29 21.42 -5.62
N THR A 137 -20.02 20.27 -5.00
CA THR A 137 -18.83 20.05 -4.17
C THR A 137 -18.25 18.69 -4.52
N ILE A 138 -16.93 18.63 -4.61
CA ILE A 138 -16.19 17.40 -4.88
C ILE A 138 -15.36 17.07 -3.65
N TRP A 139 -15.54 15.86 -3.13
CA TRP A 139 -14.64 15.25 -2.16
C TRP A 139 -13.60 14.44 -2.91
N GLU A 140 -12.40 15.02 -3.01
CA GLU A 140 -11.24 14.45 -3.68
C GLU A 140 -10.41 13.57 -2.73
N LEU A 141 -9.75 12.55 -3.30
CA LEU A 141 -8.87 11.62 -2.58
C LEU A 141 -7.74 12.32 -1.80
N LYS A 142 -7.17 13.41 -2.36
CA LYS A 142 -6.04 14.14 -1.76
C LYS A 142 -6.35 14.78 -0.40
N ASN A 143 -7.63 14.94 -0.07
CA ASN A 143 -8.10 15.51 1.20
C ASN A 143 -8.72 14.43 2.12
N SER A 144 -8.58 13.15 1.75
CA SER A 144 -9.05 12.01 2.51
C SER A 144 -8.15 11.75 3.73
N PRO A 145 -8.69 11.47 4.93
CA PRO A 145 -10.11 11.18 5.19
C PRO A 145 -10.94 12.45 5.43
N TYR A 146 -12.22 12.39 5.09
CA TYR A 146 -13.22 13.38 5.48
C TYR A 146 -13.86 12.96 6.81
N ILE A 147 -13.67 13.75 7.84
CA ILE A 147 -14.22 13.49 9.18
C ILE A 147 -15.51 14.29 9.33
N VAL A 148 -16.64 13.60 9.37
CA VAL A 148 -17.94 14.20 9.64
C VAL A 148 -18.02 14.52 11.13
N THR A 149 -17.99 15.81 11.43
CA THR A 149 -17.95 16.37 12.80
C THR A 149 -19.28 17.01 13.22
N GLY A 150 -20.30 16.91 12.37
CA GLY A 150 -21.64 17.45 12.58
C GLY A 150 -22.58 17.01 11.46
N ASN A 151 -23.86 17.29 11.60
CA ASN A 151 -24.85 16.99 10.55
C ASN A 151 -24.47 17.67 9.23
N ILE A 152 -24.69 16.98 8.12
CA ILE A 152 -24.48 17.50 6.77
C ILE A 152 -25.82 17.59 6.06
N PHE A 153 -26.05 18.72 5.38
CA PHE A 153 -27.27 18.98 4.63
C PHE A 153 -26.92 19.36 3.19
N VAL A 154 -27.23 18.50 2.22
CA VAL A 154 -27.04 18.77 0.80
C VAL A 154 -28.32 19.39 0.24
N LEU A 155 -28.27 20.67 -0.16
CA LEU A 155 -29.45 21.39 -0.65
C LEU A 155 -29.99 20.81 -1.95
N GLU A 156 -31.27 21.08 -2.22
CA GLU A 156 -31.90 20.82 -3.53
C GLU A 156 -31.06 21.40 -4.68
N ASN A 157 -31.03 20.70 -5.82
CA ASN A 157 -30.28 21.09 -7.03
C ASN A 157 -28.75 21.21 -6.84
N VAL A 158 -28.19 20.63 -5.78
CA VAL A 158 -26.74 20.56 -5.51
C VAL A 158 -26.26 19.12 -5.60
N THR A 159 -25.10 18.90 -6.22
CA THR A 159 -24.41 17.61 -6.26
C THR A 159 -23.19 17.57 -5.36
N LEU A 160 -23.14 16.64 -4.41
CA LEU A 160 -21.90 16.20 -3.77
C LEU A 160 -21.32 15.00 -4.51
N LEU A 161 -20.15 15.16 -5.12
CA LEU A 161 -19.40 14.07 -5.76
C LEU A 161 -18.31 13.56 -4.81
N ILE A 162 -18.36 12.29 -4.44
CA ILE A 162 -17.31 11.61 -3.69
C ILE A 162 -16.51 10.75 -4.67
N GLU A 163 -15.23 11.12 -4.87
CA GLU A 163 -14.35 10.43 -5.80
C GLU A 163 -13.85 9.09 -5.27
N GLN A 164 -13.32 8.27 -6.17
CA GLN A 164 -12.77 6.96 -5.86
C GLN A 164 -11.64 7.03 -4.83
N GLY A 165 -11.60 6.05 -3.93
CA GLY A 165 -10.59 5.92 -2.89
C GLY A 165 -10.83 6.80 -1.66
N VAL A 166 -11.83 7.68 -1.67
CA VAL A 166 -12.13 8.56 -0.53
C VAL A 166 -12.61 7.77 0.69
N GLU A 167 -12.11 8.16 1.85
CA GLU A 167 -12.56 7.67 3.15
C GLU A 167 -13.37 8.77 3.84
N VAL A 168 -14.58 8.42 4.27
CA VAL A 168 -15.49 9.28 5.04
C VAL A 168 -15.74 8.60 6.38
N VAL A 169 -15.50 9.35 7.45
CA VAL A 169 -15.55 8.86 8.82
C VAL A 169 -16.56 9.67 9.61
N PHE A 170 -17.58 9.02 10.14
CA PHE A 170 -18.58 9.63 11.01
C PHE A 170 -18.10 9.52 12.45
N ASN A 171 -17.69 10.65 13.06
CA ASN A 171 -17.09 10.60 14.41
C ASN A 171 -18.12 10.36 15.53
N LYS A 172 -19.41 10.44 15.19
CA LYS A 172 -20.61 10.19 16.01
C LYS A 172 -21.79 9.91 15.09
N ASP A 173 -22.96 9.69 15.69
CA ASP A 173 -24.27 9.54 15.05
C ASP A 173 -24.80 10.86 14.43
N TYR A 174 -24.05 11.44 13.48
CA TYR A 174 -24.51 12.59 12.72
C TYR A 174 -25.38 12.18 11.54
N VAL A 175 -26.31 13.06 11.20
CA VAL A 175 -27.25 12.83 10.12
C VAL A 175 -26.72 13.46 8.83
N PHE A 176 -26.77 12.69 7.75
CA PHE A 176 -26.56 13.14 6.39
C PHE A 176 -27.94 13.30 5.72
N LEU A 177 -28.41 14.54 5.59
CA LEU A 177 -29.67 14.87 4.94
C LEU A 177 -29.39 15.33 3.51
N ILE A 178 -30.13 14.78 2.55
CA ILE A 178 -29.90 15.01 1.13
C ILE A 178 -31.23 15.43 0.49
N GLU A 179 -31.36 16.70 0.15
CA GLU A 179 -32.41 17.23 -0.74
C GLU A 179 -31.93 17.31 -2.20
N GLY A 180 -30.62 17.35 -2.41
CA GLY A 180 -29.98 17.32 -3.73
C GLY A 180 -29.57 15.91 -4.16
N GLU A 181 -28.36 15.80 -4.70
CA GLU A 181 -27.77 14.55 -5.19
C GLU A 181 -26.43 14.26 -4.51
N VAL A 182 -26.20 13.01 -4.13
CA VAL A 182 -24.88 12.51 -3.72
C VAL A 182 -24.45 11.44 -4.71
N LYS A 183 -23.36 11.71 -5.43
CA LYS A 183 -22.74 10.77 -6.38
C LYS A 183 -21.49 10.19 -5.73
N ILE A 184 -21.45 8.87 -5.56
CA ILE A 184 -20.28 8.17 -5.03
C ILE A 184 -19.70 7.29 -6.13
N VAL A 185 -18.46 7.57 -6.51
CA VAL A 185 -17.77 6.86 -7.58
C VAL A 185 -16.70 5.97 -6.97
N GLY A 186 -16.98 4.67 -6.89
CA GLY A 186 -16.00 3.68 -6.48
C GLY A 186 -15.36 2.98 -7.67
N GLU A 187 -14.09 2.60 -7.55
CA GLU A 187 -13.43 1.71 -8.49
C GLU A 187 -12.82 0.52 -7.75
N LYS A 188 -12.57 -0.57 -8.48
CA LYS A 188 -11.96 -1.80 -7.93
C LYS A 188 -10.67 -1.55 -7.15
N LYS A 189 -9.89 -0.53 -7.54
CA LYS A 189 -8.65 -0.10 -6.88
C LYS A 189 -8.77 1.20 -6.08
N GLY A 190 -9.94 1.82 -6.08
CA GLY A 190 -10.25 3.09 -5.43
C GLY A 190 -11.58 2.94 -4.71
N LEU A 191 -11.63 2.03 -3.73
CA LEU A 191 -12.83 1.82 -2.93
C LEU A 191 -13.14 3.08 -2.13
N VAL A 192 -14.38 3.54 -2.19
CA VAL A 192 -14.88 4.54 -1.27
C VAL A 192 -15.29 3.85 0.02
N ARG A 193 -14.84 4.37 1.17
CA ARG A 193 -15.16 3.84 2.50
C ARG A 193 -16.02 4.82 3.26
N LEU A 194 -17.17 4.37 3.73
CA LEU A 194 -18.01 5.11 4.67
C LEU A 194 -18.00 4.31 5.97
N LYS A 195 -17.49 4.88 7.06
CA LYS A 195 -17.37 4.18 8.34
C LYS A 195 -17.82 5.07 9.50
N ILE A 196 -18.34 4.44 10.54
CA ILE A 196 -18.65 5.08 11.82
C ILE A 196 -17.49 4.71 12.77
N ASP A 197 -16.92 5.71 13.44
CA ASP A 197 -15.91 5.52 14.49
C ASP A 197 -16.56 5.40 15.88
#